data_AF-A0AAP4A7L6-F1
#
_entry.id   AF-A0AAP4A7L6-F1
#
_cell.length_a   1.000
_cell.length_b   1.000
_cell.length_c   1.000
_cell.angle_alpha   90.00
_cell.angle_beta   90.00
_cell.angle_gamma   90.00
#
_symmetry.space_group_name_H-M   'P 1'
#
loop_
_entity.id
_entity.type
_entity.pdbx_description
1 polymer ?
#
loop_
_entity_poly.entity_id
_entity_poly.type
_entity_poly.pdbx_seq_one_letter_code
_entity_poly.pdbx_strand_id
1 'polypeptide(L)'
;MNKKDLDKINLPNNLDDVIDEAINMAHEDKKKNKINKGYKKVFKTIAASVAIVITLGIGTTTLAQGISNIKIMFEEIHNSIKGNGSSLKYETEINKTVSNNGIGITISEAIYDGQSLYITYKVESKDAFKYIKDDKFPNVVNNQILPLADIKLSFTDEKIIERNGRIEGKFIDDHTFIGVGQYDLIDLKKPIPNEFEFITTINALAIENMSSSDDEGQVFKGNWAFKIPVKVEKSLTKEIDINDVNKRGLGINKIYNTPSEIKIITKHPKDMEIMSSMLYVFDENGKMVLIESDKWHDDYSVATIIKNGRDFHKIRVEFWSEVVKGDEERANVDKDIIMYSKEINLDN
;
A
#
# COMPACT_ATOMS: atom_id res chain seq x y z
N MET A 1 -8.52 -1.49 -35.30
CA MET A 1 -8.13 -2.93 -35.27
C MET A 1 -9.35 -3.75 -35.65
N ASN A 2 -9.21 -4.69 -36.58
CA ASN A 2 -10.32 -5.48 -37.09
C ASN A 2 -10.60 -6.69 -36.19
N LYS A 3 -11.86 -7.10 -36.13
CA LYS A 3 -12.42 -8.21 -35.32
C LYS A 3 -11.77 -9.60 -35.53
N LYS A 4 -10.80 -9.74 -36.43
CA LYS A 4 -10.13 -11.01 -36.79
C LYS A 4 -8.80 -11.26 -36.06
N ASP A 5 -8.34 -10.32 -35.24
CA ASP A 5 -7.07 -10.45 -34.51
C ASP A 5 -7.23 -10.98 -33.06
N LEU A 6 -8.48 -11.17 -32.59
CA LEU A 6 -8.79 -11.73 -31.26
C LEU A 6 -8.75 -13.27 -31.23
N ASP A 7 -8.91 -13.94 -32.37
CA ASP A 7 -8.99 -15.42 -32.47
C ASP A 7 -7.60 -16.10 -32.51
N LYS A 8 -6.50 -15.36 -32.25
CA LYS A 8 -5.13 -15.88 -32.29
C LYS A 8 -4.45 -16.01 -30.93
N ILE A 9 -5.16 -15.75 -29.83
CA ILE A 9 -4.65 -16.02 -28.49
C ILE A 9 -4.89 -17.50 -28.20
N ASN A 10 -3.86 -18.33 -28.40
CA ASN A 10 -3.89 -19.72 -27.95
C ASN A 10 -3.84 -19.73 -26.41
N LEU A 11 -4.99 -20.01 -25.79
CA LEU A 11 -5.06 -20.40 -24.39
C LEU A 11 -4.49 -21.82 -24.23
N PRO A 12 -3.69 -22.12 -23.19
CA PRO A 12 -3.26 -23.48 -22.93
C PRO A 12 -4.47 -24.37 -22.61
N ASN A 13 -4.50 -25.57 -23.20
CA ASN A 13 -5.64 -26.51 -23.10
C ASN A 13 -5.81 -27.15 -21.71
N ASN A 14 -5.03 -26.74 -20.71
CA ASN A 14 -4.97 -27.39 -19.40
C ASN A 14 -5.03 -26.39 -18.24
N LEU A 15 -5.72 -25.26 -18.42
CA LEU A 15 -5.88 -24.24 -17.37
C LEU A 15 -6.58 -24.81 -16.12
N ASP A 16 -7.54 -25.71 -16.32
CA ASP A 16 -8.23 -26.40 -15.22
C ASP A 16 -7.29 -27.35 -14.46
N ASP A 17 -6.40 -28.08 -15.16
CA ASP A 17 -5.40 -28.96 -14.53
C ASP A 17 -4.39 -28.16 -13.69
N VAL A 18 -4.00 -26.97 -14.13
CA VAL A 18 -3.09 -26.08 -13.40
C VAL A 18 -3.75 -25.51 -12.14
N ILE A 19 -5.06 -25.25 -12.19
CA ILE A 19 -5.84 -24.77 -11.05
C ILE A 19 -6.06 -25.91 -10.05
N ASP A 20 -6.38 -27.12 -10.53
CA ASP A 20 -6.56 -28.31 -9.69
C ASP A 20 -5.23 -28.78 -9.06
N GLU A 21 -4.11 -28.65 -9.75
CA GLU A 21 -2.77 -28.93 -9.20
C GLU A 21 -2.39 -27.91 -8.11
N ALA A 22 -2.70 -26.61 -8.31
CA ALA A 22 -2.49 -25.57 -7.30
C ALA A 22 -3.35 -25.77 -6.04
N ILE A 23 -4.59 -26.23 -6.21
CA ILE A 23 -5.50 -26.56 -5.10
C ILE A 23 -5.02 -27.83 -4.37
N ASN A 24 -4.61 -28.87 -5.09
CA ASN A 24 -4.13 -30.12 -4.50
C ASN A 24 -2.79 -29.97 -3.76
N MET A 25 -1.86 -29.14 -4.26
CA MET A 25 -0.62 -28.81 -3.53
C MET A 25 -0.91 -28.11 -2.19
N ALA A 26 -1.92 -27.24 -2.13
CA ALA A 26 -2.36 -26.60 -0.88
C ALA A 26 -3.01 -27.59 0.12
N HIS A 27 -3.57 -28.70 -0.38
CA HIS A 27 -4.15 -29.75 0.46
C HIS A 27 -3.11 -30.76 0.97
N GLU A 28 -2.06 -31.09 0.21
CA GLU A 28 -1.03 -32.04 0.66
C GLU A 28 -0.11 -31.49 1.77
N ASP A 29 0.14 -30.18 1.81
CA ASP A 29 0.93 -29.54 2.87
C ASP A 29 0.25 -29.62 4.26
N LYS A 30 -1.08 -29.75 4.33
CA LYS A 30 -1.80 -29.95 5.60
C LYS A 30 -1.64 -31.35 6.18
N LYS A 31 -1.15 -32.36 5.43
CA LYS A 31 -1.09 -33.76 5.88
C LYS A 31 0.25 -34.22 6.46
N LYS A 32 1.31 -33.41 6.45
CA LYS A 32 2.62 -33.79 7.03
C LYS A 32 3.12 -32.82 8.09
N ASN A 33 2.43 -32.79 9.23
CA ASN A 33 3.04 -32.30 10.49
C ASN A 33 3.41 -33.47 11.40
N LYS A 34 4.64 -34.00 11.22
CA LYS A 34 5.37 -34.75 12.26
C LYS A 34 6.90 -34.57 12.09
N ILE A 35 7.45 -33.70 12.94
CA ILE A 35 8.76 -33.80 13.64
C ILE A 35 10.07 -33.77 12.80
N ASN A 36 10.86 -32.74 13.11
CA ASN A 36 12.33 -32.58 13.08
C ASN A 36 13.14 -32.28 11.79
N LYS A 37 13.97 -31.22 11.96
CA LYS A 37 15.33 -30.94 11.46
C LYS A 37 15.60 -30.98 9.94
N GLY A 38 15.95 -29.80 9.42
CA GLY A 38 16.89 -29.67 8.29
C GLY A 38 16.41 -28.79 7.15
N TYR A 39 16.52 -27.46 7.30
CA TYR A 39 16.44 -26.55 6.16
C TYR A 39 17.65 -26.75 5.25
N LYS A 40 17.52 -27.59 4.22
CA LYS A 40 18.38 -27.61 3.02
C LYS A 40 17.71 -28.37 1.88
N LYS A 41 17.57 -27.67 0.73
CA LYS A 41 17.06 -28.10 -0.60
C LYS A 41 15.53 -28.23 -0.61
N VAL A 42 14.77 -27.49 -1.42
CA VAL A 42 14.81 -27.42 -2.88
C VAL A 42 14.24 -26.07 -3.36
N PHE A 43 15.08 -25.24 -4.01
CA PHE A 43 14.63 -24.17 -4.90
C PHE A 43 15.12 -24.51 -6.30
N LYS A 44 14.26 -25.11 -7.13
CA LYS A 44 14.35 -25.05 -8.60
C LYS A 44 12.93 -25.09 -9.16
N THR A 45 12.66 -24.14 -10.08
CA THR A 45 11.47 -23.95 -10.94
C THR A 45 10.16 -23.71 -10.17
N ILE A 46 9.56 -22.51 -10.14
CA ILE A 46 9.13 -21.62 -11.23
C ILE A 46 9.27 -20.14 -10.81
N ALA A 47 9.67 -19.28 -11.75
CA ALA A 47 9.75 -17.84 -11.58
C ALA A 47 8.36 -17.19 -11.71
N ALA A 48 7.82 -16.72 -10.59
CA ALA A 48 6.95 -15.54 -10.45
C ALA A 48 6.77 -15.30 -8.94
N SER A 49 7.87 -14.93 -8.26
CA SER A 49 7.86 -14.72 -6.81
C SER A 49 7.07 -13.47 -6.48
N VAL A 50 5.80 -13.66 -6.10
CA VAL A 50 5.10 -12.78 -5.15
C VAL A 50 5.96 -12.74 -3.90
N ALA A 51 6.59 -11.59 -3.63
CA ALA A 51 7.32 -11.39 -2.39
C ALA A 51 6.29 -11.38 -1.24
N ILE A 52 6.19 -12.53 -0.58
CA ILE A 52 5.54 -12.68 0.71
C ILE A 52 6.37 -11.84 1.70
N VAL A 53 5.84 -10.67 2.08
CA VAL A 53 6.36 -9.91 3.22
C VAL A 53 5.86 -10.62 4.48
N ILE A 54 6.67 -11.55 5.00
CA ILE A 54 6.56 -11.99 6.40
C ILE A 54 7.26 -10.92 7.23
N THR A 55 6.50 -9.94 7.72
CA THR A 55 6.95 -9.13 8.85
C THR A 55 6.75 -9.98 10.11
N LEU A 56 7.85 -10.50 10.66
CA LEU A 56 7.86 -11.03 12.02
C LEU A 56 7.65 -9.87 12.99
N GLY A 57 6.39 -9.52 13.25
CA GLY A 57 6.01 -8.63 14.35
C GLY A 57 6.03 -9.40 15.67
N ILE A 58 7.03 -9.16 16.50
CA ILE A 58 6.93 -9.45 17.93
C ILE A 58 6.14 -8.30 18.53
N GLY A 59 4.97 -8.62 19.09
CA GLY A 59 3.95 -7.67 19.47
C GLY A 59 4.42 -6.59 20.45
N THR A 60 4.00 -5.36 20.16
CA THR A 60 3.46 -4.46 21.18
C THR A 60 2.09 -3.98 20.69
N THR A 61 1.09 -4.09 21.55
CA THR A 61 -0.32 -3.84 21.24
C THR A 61 -0.62 -2.36 21.19
N THR A 62 -0.72 -1.80 19.99
CA THR A 62 -1.69 -0.72 19.68
C THR A 62 -2.37 -1.03 18.35
N LEU A 63 -3.19 -2.08 18.38
CA LEU A 63 -4.18 -2.42 17.37
C LEU A 63 -5.40 -1.51 17.52
N ALA A 64 -5.35 -0.32 16.91
CA ALA A 64 -6.53 0.49 16.56
C ALA A 64 -6.08 1.68 15.72
N GLN A 65 -6.21 1.63 14.39
CA GLN A 65 -6.20 2.86 13.59
C GLN A 65 -6.78 2.76 12.16
N GLY A 66 -6.87 1.58 11.53
CA GLY A 66 -7.23 1.46 10.10
C GLY A 66 -8.45 2.26 9.59
N ILE A 67 -9.59 2.31 10.31
CA ILE A 67 -10.83 2.95 9.81
C ILE A 67 -10.81 4.48 9.90
N SER A 68 -10.19 5.04 10.93
CA SER A 68 -10.09 6.49 11.10
C SER A 68 -9.31 7.11 9.93
N ASN A 69 -8.35 6.34 9.40
CA ASN A 69 -7.28 6.81 8.54
C ASN A 69 -7.72 7.17 7.12
N ILE A 70 -8.68 6.47 6.51
CA ILE A 70 -8.97 6.61 5.06
C ILE A 70 -9.87 7.80 4.76
N LYS A 71 -10.94 8.00 5.56
CA LYS A 71 -11.78 9.20 5.49
C LYS A 71 -10.95 10.43 5.86
N ILE A 72 -10.10 10.31 6.89
CA ILE A 72 -9.18 11.38 7.27
C ILE A 72 -8.19 11.67 6.13
N MET A 73 -7.55 10.68 5.49
CA MET A 73 -6.59 10.91 4.40
C MET A 73 -7.23 11.63 3.21
N PHE A 74 -8.42 11.21 2.78
CA PHE A 74 -9.12 11.90 1.70
C PHE A 74 -9.58 13.30 2.13
N GLU A 75 -10.14 13.46 3.33
CA GLU A 75 -10.52 14.77 3.88
C GLU A 75 -9.31 15.69 4.08
N GLU A 76 -8.13 15.15 4.44
CA GLU A 76 -6.87 15.88 4.59
C GLU A 76 -6.35 16.38 3.24
N ILE A 77 -6.31 15.53 2.22
CA ILE A 77 -5.96 15.93 0.86
C ILE A 77 -6.93 17.01 0.39
N HIS A 78 -8.23 16.83 0.63
CA HIS A 78 -9.24 17.79 0.22
C HIS A 78 -9.16 19.12 1.00
N ASN A 79 -8.92 19.09 2.30
CA ASN A 79 -8.78 20.27 3.15
C ASN A 79 -7.51 21.06 2.84
N SER A 80 -6.39 20.38 2.56
CA SER A 80 -5.13 21.03 2.18
C SER A 80 -5.23 21.73 0.82
N ILE A 81 -5.89 21.11 -0.18
CA ILE A 81 -6.19 21.75 -1.46
C ILE A 81 -7.05 23.01 -1.26
N LYS A 82 -8.12 22.93 -0.44
CA LYS A 82 -8.98 24.08 -0.11
C LYS A 82 -8.24 25.20 0.61
N GLY A 83 -7.37 24.85 1.56
CA GLY A 83 -6.58 25.78 2.37
C GLY A 83 -5.59 26.60 1.56
N ASN A 84 -5.08 26.06 0.44
CA ASN A 84 -4.17 26.75 -0.47
C ASN A 84 -4.84 27.80 -1.38
N GLY A 85 -6.11 28.17 -1.13
CA GLY A 85 -6.81 29.22 -1.89
C GLY A 85 -7.14 28.84 -3.33
N SER A 86 -6.99 27.56 -3.70
CA SER A 86 -7.36 27.08 -5.02
C SER A 86 -8.89 27.14 -5.16
N SER A 87 -9.39 28.07 -5.98
CA SER A 87 -10.81 28.18 -6.33
C SER A 87 -11.26 27.09 -7.31
N LEU A 88 -10.65 25.90 -7.23
CA LEU A 88 -10.98 24.77 -8.09
C LEU A 88 -12.37 24.29 -7.70
N LYS A 89 -13.38 24.81 -8.42
CA LYS A 89 -14.66 24.13 -8.58
C LYS A 89 -14.34 22.71 -9.03
N TYR A 90 -14.86 21.72 -8.30
CA TYR A 90 -14.74 20.30 -8.59
C TYR A 90 -15.36 20.00 -9.95
N GLU A 91 -14.58 20.14 -11.03
CA GLU A 91 -15.04 19.85 -12.40
C GLU A 91 -14.42 18.57 -12.98
N THR A 92 -13.79 17.75 -12.14
CA THR A 92 -13.44 16.37 -12.52
C THR A 92 -13.90 15.40 -11.44
N GLU A 93 -15.13 15.55 -10.96
CA GLU A 93 -15.85 14.39 -10.42
C GLU A 93 -16.02 13.40 -11.56
N ILE A 94 -15.30 12.29 -11.50
CA ILE A 94 -15.26 11.32 -12.58
C ILE A 94 -16.52 10.47 -12.57
N ASN A 95 -17.24 10.36 -11.43
CA ASN A 95 -18.58 9.78 -11.20
C ASN A 95 -19.06 8.75 -12.24
N LYS A 96 -18.15 7.91 -12.69
CA LYS A 96 -18.37 6.96 -13.77
C LYS A 96 -18.63 5.64 -13.08
N THR A 97 -19.87 5.19 -13.21
CA THR A 97 -20.28 3.87 -12.74
C THR A 97 -20.21 2.88 -13.90
N VAL A 98 -19.56 1.76 -13.68
CA VAL A 98 -19.66 0.58 -14.54
C VAL A 98 -20.31 -0.52 -13.72
N SER A 99 -21.34 -1.16 -14.27
CA SER A 99 -22.05 -2.24 -13.60
C SER A 99 -21.91 -3.54 -14.37
N ASN A 100 -21.61 -4.63 -13.66
CA ASN A 100 -21.47 -5.97 -14.21
C ASN A 100 -21.79 -6.99 -13.12
N ASN A 101 -22.47 -8.08 -13.48
CA ASN A 101 -22.78 -9.19 -12.56
C ASN A 101 -23.34 -8.77 -11.18
N GLY A 102 -24.23 -7.77 -11.16
CA GLY A 102 -24.86 -7.29 -9.93
C GLY A 102 -23.99 -6.37 -9.06
N ILE A 103 -22.79 -6.01 -9.51
CA ILE A 103 -21.90 -5.05 -8.84
C ILE A 103 -21.74 -3.79 -9.70
N GLY A 104 -22.02 -2.64 -9.10
CA GLY A 104 -21.65 -1.32 -9.64
C GLY A 104 -20.37 -0.83 -8.99
N ILE A 105 -19.35 -0.50 -9.80
CA ILE A 105 -18.14 0.18 -9.33
C ILE A 105 -18.19 1.61 -9.86
N THR A 106 -18.03 2.58 -8.98
CA THR A 106 -17.92 3.99 -9.32
C THR A 106 -16.54 4.50 -8.92
N ILE A 107 -15.83 5.13 -9.86
CA ILE A 107 -14.65 5.94 -9.55
C ILE A 107 -15.10 7.40 -9.49
N SER A 108 -15.06 7.99 -8.30
CA SER A 108 -15.48 9.37 -8.08
C SER A 108 -14.35 10.35 -8.34
N GLU A 109 -13.12 10.02 -7.91
CA GLU A 109 -11.97 10.94 -7.97
C GLU A 109 -10.65 10.20 -8.17
N ALA A 110 -9.68 10.88 -8.79
CA ALA A 110 -8.31 10.42 -8.98
C ALA A 110 -7.32 11.59 -8.81
N ILE A 111 -6.47 11.54 -7.79
CA ILE A 111 -5.53 12.62 -7.44
C ILE A 111 -4.12 12.04 -7.29
N TYR A 112 -3.15 12.68 -7.91
CA TYR A 112 -1.72 12.43 -7.70
C TYR A 112 -1.11 13.63 -6.97
N ASP A 113 -0.64 13.44 -5.74
CA ASP A 113 -0.13 14.53 -4.89
C ASP A 113 1.34 14.90 -5.17
N GLY A 114 1.98 14.19 -6.09
CA GLY A 114 3.42 14.30 -6.36
C GLY A 114 4.21 13.07 -5.92
N GLN A 115 3.66 12.21 -5.07
CA GLN A 115 4.29 10.97 -4.60
C GLN A 115 3.41 9.73 -4.82
N SER A 116 2.14 9.84 -4.44
CA SER A 116 1.18 8.73 -4.45
C SER A 116 -0.04 9.12 -5.29
N LEU A 117 -0.56 8.15 -6.04
CA LEU A 117 -1.84 8.25 -6.73
C LEU A 117 -2.94 7.66 -5.84
N TYR A 118 -4.02 8.41 -5.67
CA TYR A 118 -5.20 8.04 -4.89
C TYR A 118 -6.40 7.92 -5.83
N ILE A 119 -7.05 6.77 -5.85
CA ILE A 119 -8.28 6.52 -6.60
C ILE A 119 -9.41 6.22 -5.63
N THR A 120 -10.50 6.98 -5.66
CA THR A 120 -11.65 6.77 -4.77
C THR A 120 -12.69 5.89 -5.45
N TYR A 121 -13.08 4.83 -4.76
CA TYR A 121 -14.05 3.83 -5.20
C TYR A 121 -15.29 3.86 -4.34
N LYS A 122 -16.45 3.74 -4.99
CA LYS A 122 -17.70 3.28 -4.38
C LYS A 122 -18.11 1.98 -5.06
N VAL A 123 -18.31 0.92 -4.28
CA VAL A 123 -18.74 -0.39 -4.75
C VAL A 123 -20.12 -0.66 -4.20
N GLU A 124 -21.08 -0.90 -5.08
CA GLU A 124 -22.47 -1.21 -4.75
C GLU A 124 -22.79 -2.62 -5.23
N SER A 125 -23.32 -3.45 -4.34
CA SER A 125 -23.66 -4.84 -4.62
C SER A 125 -25.14 -5.10 -4.47
N LYS A 126 -25.74 -5.82 -5.42
CA LYS A 126 -27.10 -6.32 -5.30
C LYS A 126 -27.24 -7.31 -4.14
N ASP A 127 -26.24 -8.15 -3.94
CA ASP A 127 -26.19 -9.12 -2.84
C ASP A 127 -25.48 -8.50 -1.64
N ALA A 128 -25.89 -8.88 -0.43
CA ALA A 128 -25.21 -8.39 0.77
C ALA A 128 -23.74 -8.86 0.79
N PHE A 129 -22.84 -7.96 1.17
CA PHE A 129 -21.45 -8.28 1.40
C PHE A 129 -21.31 -9.21 2.60
N LYS A 130 -20.51 -10.27 2.43
CA LYS A 130 -20.13 -11.17 3.51
C LYS A 130 -18.86 -10.64 4.16
N TYR A 131 -19.04 -9.80 5.16
CA TYR A 131 -17.97 -9.29 6.01
C TYR A 131 -18.36 -9.46 7.48
N ILE A 132 -17.36 -9.61 8.34
CA ILE A 132 -17.56 -9.62 9.78
C ILE A 132 -17.70 -8.16 10.24
N LYS A 133 -18.82 -7.88 10.90
CA LYS A 133 -18.95 -6.72 11.77
C LYS A 133 -18.38 -7.11 13.13
N ASP A 134 -17.10 -6.80 13.36
CA ASP A 134 -16.52 -6.95 14.70
C ASP A 134 -16.65 -5.63 15.47
N ASP A 135 -17.58 -5.56 16.41
CA ASP A 135 -17.79 -4.37 17.24
C ASP A 135 -16.63 -4.11 18.23
N LYS A 136 -15.80 -5.11 18.52
CA LYS A 136 -14.65 -5.02 19.44
C LYS A 136 -13.35 -4.70 18.72
N PHE A 137 -13.19 -5.18 17.49
CA PHE A 137 -12.04 -4.92 16.62
C PHE A 137 -12.47 -4.50 15.22
N PRO A 138 -13.23 -3.40 15.08
CA PRO A 138 -13.77 -2.99 13.78
C PRO A 138 -12.65 -2.80 12.74
N ASN A 139 -11.45 -2.42 13.22
CA ASN A 139 -10.28 -2.09 12.40
C ASN A 139 -9.43 -3.30 11.94
N VAL A 140 -9.67 -4.51 12.45
CA VAL A 140 -8.73 -5.64 12.29
C VAL A 140 -9.19 -6.60 11.19
N VAL A 141 -10.49 -6.62 10.86
CA VAL A 141 -11.01 -7.53 9.83
C VAL A 141 -12.12 -6.83 9.04
N ASN A 142 -11.96 -6.77 7.71
CA ASN A 142 -12.96 -6.36 6.69
C ASN A 142 -13.19 -4.87 6.40
N ASN A 143 -12.15 -4.05 6.35
CA ASN A 143 -12.26 -2.70 5.78
C ASN A 143 -11.51 -2.57 4.46
N GLN A 144 -11.48 -3.66 3.72
CA GLN A 144 -10.69 -3.76 2.52
C GLN A 144 -11.40 -4.63 1.48
N ILE A 145 -11.19 -4.33 0.22
CA ILE A 145 -11.54 -5.21 -0.90
C ILE A 145 -10.26 -5.46 -1.68
N LEU A 146 -10.01 -6.71 -2.05
CA LEU A 146 -8.95 -7.07 -3.00
C LEU A 146 -9.47 -6.92 -4.44
N PRO A 147 -8.98 -5.96 -5.23
CA PRO A 147 -9.24 -5.93 -6.65
C PRO A 147 -8.26 -6.85 -7.40
N LEU A 148 -8.78 -7.80 -8.17
CA LEU A 148 -8.01 -8.48 -9.19
C LEU A 148 -8.09 -7.64 -10.47
N ALA A 149 -7.15 -6.69 -10.58
CA ALA A 149 -7.17 -5.67 -11.61
C ALA A 149 -5.89 -5.62 -12.44
N ASP A 150 -6.06 -5.45 -13.74
CA ASP A 150 -5.00 -5.01 -14.63
C ASP A 150 -4.94 -3.49 -14.59
N ILE A 151 -3.76 -2.92 -14.35
CA ILE A 151 -3.57 -1.47 -14.21
C ILE A 151 -2.48 -0.99 -15.16
N LYS A 152 -2.75 0.16 -15.80
CA LYS A 152 -1.82 0.84 -16.69
C LYS A 152 -1.91 2.36 -16.50
N LEU A 153 -0.79 3.04 -16.67
CA LEU A 153 -0.73 4.49 -16.83
C LEU A 153 -0.52 4.83 -18.30
N SER A 154 -1.17 5.86 -18.82
CA SER A 154 -1.09 6.18 -20.26
C SER A 154 0.32 6.52 -20.77
N PHE A 155 1.24 6.92 -19.89
CA PHE A 155 2.60 7.37 -20.24
C PHE A 155 3.69 6.32 -20.04
N THR A 156 3.38 5.17 -19.42
CA THR A 156 4.37 4.10 -19.18
C THR A 156 3.76 2.70 -19.28
N ASP A 157 4.60 1.73 -19.65
CA ASP A 157 4.26 0.30 -19.63
C ASP A 157 4.83 -0.39 -18.37
N GLU A 158 5.48 0.36 -17.48
CA GLU A 158 5.89 -0.13 -16.17
C GLU A 158 4.66 -0.57 -15.37
N LYS A 159 4.73 -1.76 -14.77
CA LYS A 159 3.66 -2.28 -13.93
C LYS A 159 3.65 -1.51 -12.62
N ILE A 160 2.48 -1.02 -12.25
CA ILE A 160 2.21 -0.50 -10.91
C ILE A 160 1.28 -1.46 -10.19
N ILE A 161 1.43 -1.53 -8.88
CA ILE A 161 0.56 -2.31 -7.99
C ILE A 161 -0.05 -1.38 -6.95
N GLU A 162 -1.24 -1.72 -6.52
CA GLU A 162 -1.86 -1.06 -5.38
C GLU A 162 -1.00 -1.30 -4.14
N ARG A 163 -0.77 -0.25 -3.36
CA ARG A 163 -0.13 -0.35 -2.06
C ARG A 163 -0.96 -1.31 -1.20
N ASN A 164 -0.28 -2.27 -0.57
CA ASN A 164 -0.89 -3.36 0.20
C ASN A 164 -1.77 -4.33 -0.62
N GLY A 165 -1.93 -4.13 -1.94
CA GLY A 165 -2.76 -4.97 -2.81
C GLY A 165 -4.24 -4.98 -2.43
N ARG A 166 -4.73 -3.94 -1.75
CA ARG A 166 -6.10 -3.84 -1.22
C ARG A 166 -6.59 -2.40 -1.34
N ILE A 167 -7.86 -2.25 -1.74
CA ILE A 167 -8.58 -0.98 -1.64
C ILE A 167 -8.97 -0.84 -0.18
N GLU A 168 -8.40 0.14 0.50
CA GLU A 168 -8.70 0.40 1.90
C GLU A 168 -9.94 1.28 2.01
N GLY A 169 -10.90 0.90 2.85
CA GLY A 169 -12.17 1.60 2.92
C GLY A 169 -13.04 1.21 4.10
N LYS A 170 -14.35 1.24 3.89
CA LYS A 170 -15.35 0.77 4.85
C LYS A 170 -16.63 0.35 4.15
N PHE A 171 -17.28 -0.66 4.70
CA PHE A 171 -18.68 -0.96 4.40
C PHE A 171 -19.55 0.04 5.16
N ILE A 172 -20.30 0.87 4.44
CA ILE A 172 -21.21 1.86 5.06
C ILE A 172 -22.60 1.28 5.33
N ASP A 173 -22.93 0.22 4.60
CA ASP A 173 -24.09 -0.65 4.81
C ASP A 173 -23.79 -2.04 4.22
N ASP A 174 -24.77 -2.95 4.22
CA ASP A 174 -24.58 -4.33 3.75
C ASP A 174 -24.38 -4.43 2.23
N HIS A 175 -24.62 -3.37 1.48
CA HIS A 175 -24.61 -3.34 0.02
C HIS A 175 -23.64 -2.30 -0.55
N THR A 176 -23.02 -1.47 0.28
CA THR A 176 -22.18 -0.36 -0.16
C THR A 176 -20.84 -0.32 0.57
N PHE A 177 -19.76 -0.30 -0.20
CA PHE A 177 -18.40 -0.07 0.26
C PHE A 177 -17.86 1.23 -0.35
N ILE A 178 -17.13 2.02 0.45
CA ILE A 178 -16.36 3.17 -0.04
C ILE A 178 -14.91 3.02 0.37
N GLY A 179 -13.97 3.27 -0.53
CA GLY A 179 -12.55 3.12 -0.24
C GLY A 179 -11.63 3.85 -1.22
N VAL A 180 -10.33 3.77 -0.95
CA VAL A 180 -9.28 4.42 -1.70
C VAL A 180 -8.21 3.39 -2.06
N GLY A 181 -7.95 3.24 -3.35
CA GLY A 181 -6.76 2.55 -3.84
C GLY A 181 -5.58 3.53 -3.87
N GLN A 182 -4.45 3.13 -3.30
CA GLN A 182 -3.23 3.94 -3.24
C GLN A 182 -2.15 3.30 -4.12
N TYR A 183 -1.41 4.10 -4.88
CA TYR A 183 -0.36 3.61 -5.76
C TYR A 183 0.87 4.50 -5.60
N ASP A 184 1.98 3.92 -5.15
CA ASP A 184 3.27 4.61 -5.12
C ASP A 184 3.82 4.73 -6.54
N LEU A 185 3.97 5.97 -7.02
CA LEU A 185 4.55 6.21 -8.34
C LEU A 185 6.02 6.64 -8.26
N ILE A 186 6.56 6.81 -7.06
CA ILE A 186 7.94 7.24 -6.79
C ILE A 186 8.98 6.28 -7.38
N ASP A 187 8.63 5.01 -7.53
CA ASP A 187 9.52 3.95 -8.04
C ASP A 187 9.59 3.92 -9.58
N LEU A 188 8.76 4.73 -10.27
CA LEU A 188 8.75 4.79 -11.72
C LEU A 188 10.04 5.43 -12.25
N LYS A 189 10.62 4.80 -13.28
CA LYS A 189 11.86 5.31 -13.91
C LYS A 189 11.62 6.50 -14.81
N LYS A 190 10.37 6.67 -15.27
CA LYS A 190 9.98 7.76 -16.16
C LYS A 190 9.46 8.97 -15.37
N PRO A 191 9.79 10.19 -15.81
CA PRO A 191 9.21 11.39 -15.23
C PRO A 191 7.69 11.38 -15.41
N ILE A 192 6.98 11.72 -14.33
CA ILE A 192 5.52 11.72 -14.32
C ILE A 192 5.01 13.03 -14.95
N PRO A 193 4.24 12.96 -16.05
CA PRO A 193 3.71 14.13 -16.73
C PRO A 193 2.71 14.88 -15.85
N ASN A 194 2.41 16.13 -16.21
CA ASN A 194 1.44 16.95 -15.49
C ASN A 194 -0.01 16.51 -15.72
N GLU A 195 -0.26 15.69 -16.74
CA GLU A 195 -1.54 15.07 -17.02
C GLU A 195 -1.29 13.64 -17.51
N PHE A 196 -2.09 12.70 -17.02
CA PHE A 196 -2.09 11.32 -17.50
C PHE A 196 -3.43 10.64 -17.22
N GLU A 197 -3.58 9.43 -17.74
CA GLU A 197 -4.77 8.63 -17.54
C GLU A 197 -4.41 7.37 -16.74
N PHE A 198 -5.18 7.10 -15.70
CA PHE A 198 -5.23 5.83 -15.01
C PHE A 198 -6.20 4.92 -15.76
N ILE A 199 -5.71 3.77 -16.20
CA ILE A 199 -6.46 2.79 -16.97
C ILE A 199 -6.49 1.50 -16.16
N THR A 200 -7.68 1.00 -15.86
CA THR A 200 -7.81 -0.25 -15.14
C THR A 200 -8.94 -1.12 -15.67
N THR A 201 -8.75 -2.42 -15.65
CA THR A 201 -9.80 -3.42 -15.82
C THR A 201 -9.83 -4.30 -14.58
N ILE A 202 -10.91 -4.20 -13.80
CA ILE A 202 -11.13 -5.04 -12.63
C ILE A 202 -11.89 -6.28 -13.11
N ASN A 203 -11.29 -7.45 -12.92
CA ASN A 203 -11.85 -8.73 -13.34
C ASN A 203 -12.55 -9.47 -12.19
N ALA A 204 -12.17 -9.17 -10.95
CA ALA A 204 -12.89 -9.64 -9.77
C ALA A 204 -12.63 -8.75 -8.55
N LEU A 205 -13.55 -8.79 -7.61
CA LEU A 205 -13.41 -8.25 -6.26
C LEU A 205 -13.48 -9.39 -5.25
N ALA A 206 -12.53 -9.46 -4.32
CA ALA A 206 -12.55 -10.45 -3.26
C ALA A 206 -12.62 -9.75 -1.88
N ILE A 207 -13.47 -10.30 -1.02
CA ILE A 207 -13.61 -9.93 0.39
C ILE A 207 -13.16 -11.16 1.18
N GLU A 208 -11.99 -11.05 1.81
CA GLU A 208 -11.41 -12.14 2.59
C GLU A 208 -11.99 -12.15 4.00
N ASN A 209 -12.39 -13.33 4.46
CA ASN A 209 -12.82 -13.52 5.85
C ASN A 209 -11.60 -13.98 6.66
N MET A 210 -11.00 -13.10 7.46
CA MET A 210 -9.80 -13.46 8.24
C MET A 210 -10.11 -14.14 9.58
N SER A 211 -11.38 -14.43 9.91
CA SER A 211 -11.74 -14.88 11.27
C SER A 211 -11.68 -16.39 11.51
N SER A 212 -11.73 -17.24 10.48
CA SER A 212 -11.61 -18.68 10.67
C SER A 212 -11.24 -19.41 9.39
N SER A 213 -10.67 -20.61 9.52
CA SER A 213 -10.22 -21.46 8.41
C SER A 213 -11.33 -22.06 7.55
N ASP A 214 -12.58 -21.88 7.97
CA ASP A 214 -13.73 -22.66 7.49
C ASP A 214 -14.80 -21.79 6.80
N ASP A 215 -14.62 -20.47 6.76
CA ASP A 215 -15.60 -19.53 6.19
C ASP A 215 -15.03 -18.93 4.90
N GLU A 216 -15.55 -19.40 3.76
CA GLU A 216 -15.08 -18.99 2.44
C GLU A 216 -15.37 -17.49 2.22
N GLY A 217 -14.32 -16.71 1.92
CA GLY A 217 -14.45 -15.31 1.51
C GLY A 217 -15.40 -15.13 0.33
N GLN A 218 -15.85 -13.91 0.07
CA GLN A 218 -16.76 -13.62 -1.03
C GLN A 218 -15.98 -13.12 -2.25
N VAL A 219 -16.22 -13.72 -3.42
CA VAL A 219 -15.62 -13.28 -4.68
C VAL A 219 -16.70 -12.91 -5.68
N PHE A 220 -16.62 -11.68 -6.18
CA PHE A 220 -17.46 -11.18 -7.26
C PHE A 220 -16.66 -11.14 -8.56
N LYS A 221 -16.95 -12.04 -9.49
CA LYS A 221 -16.34 -12.03 -10.83
C LYS A 221 -17.08 -11.07 -11.74
N GLY A 222 -16.36 -10.32 -12.55
CA GLY A 222 -16.95 -9.41 -13.52
C GLY A 222 -15.93 -8.81 -14.46
N ASN A 223 -16.31 -7.70 -15.09
CA ASN A 223 -15.41 -6.92 -15.93
C ASN A 223 -15.81 -5.45 -15.84
N TRP A 224 -15.04 -4.69 -15.08
CA TRP A 224 -15.25 -3.25 -14.90
C TRP A 224 -14.02 -2.50 -15.42
N ALA A 225 -14.15 -1.90 -16.60
CA ALA A 225 -13.08 -1.19 -17.27
C ALA A 225 -13.25 0.33 -17.13
N PHE A 226 -12.17 1.00 -16.74
CA PHE A 226 -12.12 2.42 -16.49
C PHE A 226 -10.94 3.06 -17.21
N LYS A 227 -11.19 4.29 -17.66
CA LYS A 227 -10.18 5.19 -18.22
C LYS A 227 -10.43 6.58 -17.64
N ILE A 228 -9.52 7.00 -16.77
CA ILE A 228 -9.75 8.04 -15.76
C ILE A 228 -8.63 9.08 -15.89
N PRO A 229 -8.93 10.34 -16.26
CA PRO A 229 -7.92 11.40 -16.19
C PRO A 229 -7.51 11.62 -14.74
N VAL A 230 -6.21 11.80 -14.49
CA VAL A 230 -5.67 12.02 -13.14
C VAL A 230 -5.38 13.50 -12.93
N LYS A 231 -5.87 14.03 -11.82
CA LYS A 231 -5.55 15.38 -11.36
C LYS A 231 -4.18 15.38 -10.67
N VAL A 232 -3.23 16.15 -11.21
CA VAL A 232 -1.85 16.24 -10.68
C VAL A 232 -1.69 17.48 -9.81
N GLU A 233 -1.40 17.28 -8.53
CA GLU A 233 -1.31 18.32 -7.50
C GLU A 233 0.04 18.26 -6.76
N LYS A 234 1.14 18.38 -7.52
CA LYS A 234 2.51 18.39 -6.97
C LYS A 234 2.74 19.48 -5.92
N SER A 235 1.90 20.53 -5.91
CA SER A 235 1.94 21.61 -4.91
C SER A 235 1.62 21.14 -3.48
N LEU A 236 0.99 19.96 -3.33
CA LEU A 236 0.71 19.34 -2.04
C LEU A 236 1.95 18.67 -1.45
N THR A 237 2.93 18.33 -2.28
CA THR A 237 4.18 17.74 -1.82
C THR A 237 5.19 18.83 -1.53
N LYS A 238 5.70 18.81 -0.30
CA LYS A 238 6.89 19.54 0.08
C LYS A 238 8.10 18.63 0.05
N GLU A 239 9.09 19.00 -0.75
CA GLU A 239 10.38 18.29 -0.83
C GLU A 239 11.40 18.94 0.10
N ILE A 240 12.10 18.13 0.89
CA ILE A 240 13.15 18.58 1.80
C ILE A 240 14.42 17.79 1.50
N ASP A 241 15.40 18.47 0.91
CA ASP A 241 16.72 17.90 0.64
C ASP A 241 17.53 17.83 1.94
N ILE A 242 17.92 16.62 2.35
CA ILE A 242 18.67 16.38 3.59
C ILE A 242 20.14 16.09 3.27
N ASN A 243 20.39 15.16 2.32
CA ASN A 243 21.72 14.77 1.85
C ASN A 243 22.75 14.53 2.97
N ASP A 244 22.33 13.88 4.05
CA ASP A 244 23.11 13.71 5.28
C ASP A 244 23.34 12.22 5.54
N VAL A 245 24.60 11.80 5.57
CA VAL A 245 25.01 10.42 5.80
C VAL A 245 26.18 10.35 6.77
N ASN A 246 26.28 9.26 7.52
CA ASN A 246 27.44 8.97 8.34
C ASN A 246 28.64 8.51 7.49
N LYS A 247 29.78 8.24 8.15
CA LYS A 247 31.03 7.80 7.50
C LYS A 247 30.89 6.50 6.69
N ARG A 248 29.88 5.67 6.98
CA ARG A 248 29.60 4.43 6.25
C ARG A 248 28.70 4.66 5.04
N GLY A 249 28.14 5.86 4.84
CA GLY A 249 27.17 6.13 3.78
C GLY A 249 25.73 5.81 4.15
N LEU A 250 25.44 5.55 5.43
CA LEU A 250 24.08 5.35 5.95
C LEU A 250 23.49 6.69 6.40
N GLY A 251 22.26 7.00 5.99
CA GLY A 251 21.56 8.21 6.40
C GLY A 251 20.33 8.51 5.55
N ILE A 252 20.08 9.80 5.31
CA ILE A 252 18.86 10.29 4.67
C ILE A 252 19.22 11.19 3.49
N ASN A 253 18.61 10.91 2.35
CA ASN A 253 18.78 11.69 1.14
C ASN A 253 17.75 12.83 1.09
N LYS A 254 16.46 12.48 1.20
CA LYS A 254 15.36 13.41 0.95
C LYS A 254 14.12 13.01 1.75
N ILE A 255 13.28 13.99 2.08
CA ILE A 255 11.93 13.77 2.61
C ILE A 255 10.90 14.39 1.66
N TYR A 256 9.81 13.66 1.45
CA TYR A 256 8.59 14.16 0.86
C TYR A 256 7.52 14.24 1.93
N ASN A 257 7.01 15.44 2.18
CA ASN A 257 5.98 15.72 3.17
C ASN A 257 4.70 16.15 2.44
N THR A 258 3.66 15.32 2.49
CA THR A 258 2.35 15.60 1.90
C THR A 258 1.30 15.73 3.02
N PRO A 259 0.07 16.16 2.72
CA PRO A 259 -0.99 16.27 3.73
C PRO A 259 -1.31 14.93 4.41
N SER A 260 -1.21 13.82 3.68
CA SER A 260 -1.57 12.47 4.14
C SER A 260 -0.36 11.64 4.59
N GLU A 261 0.83 11.89 4.03
CA GLU A 261 1.99 11.00 4.16
C GLU A 261 3.30 11.75 4.37
N ILE A 262 4.26 11.05 4.98
CA ILE A 262 5.68 11.40 4.94
C ILE A 262 6.43 10.24 4.31
N LYS A 263 7.17 10.48 3.24
CA LYS A 263 8.12 9.51 2.67
C LYS A 263 9.54 9.94 2.95
N ILE A 264 10.32 9.02 3.52
CA ILE A 264 11.74 9.21 3.83
C ILE A 264 12.54 8.39 2.84
N ILE A 265 13.32 9.07 2.00
CA ILE A 265 14.27 8.45 1.09
C ILE A 265 15.58 8.32 1.82
N THR A 266 15.89 7.09 2.21
CA THR A 266 17.11 6.80 2.94
C THR A 266 18.30 6.68 1.99
N LYS A 267 19.48 6.42 2.54
CA LYS A 267 20.64 6.02 1.78
C LYS A 267 21.42 4.99 2.60
N HIS A 268 21.87 3.94 1.95
CA HIS A 268 22.70 2.91 2.57
C HIS A 268 23.73 2.35 1.57
N PRO A 269 24.80 1.72 2.06
CA PRO A 269 25.75 1.02 1.19
C PRO A 269 25.10 -0.10 0.39
N LYS A 270 25.62 -0.36 -0.82
CA LYS A 270 25.15 -1.44 -1.70
C LYS A 270 25.42 -2.84 -1.17
N ASP A 271 26.44 -2.95 -0.32
CA ASP A 271 26.84 -4.21 0.34
C ASP A 271 26.17 -4.39 1.70
N MET A 272 25.27 -3.50 2.09
CA MET A 272 24.53 -3.62 3.34
C MET A 272 23.47 -4.71 3.23
N GLU A 273 23.49 -5.67 4.16
CA GLU A 273 22.45 -6.70 4.22
C GLU A 273 21.11 -6.09 4.67
N ILE A 274 20.02 -6.49 4.03
CA ILE A 274 18.65 -6.15 4.46
C ILE A 274 18.50 -6.60 5.92
N MET A 275 17.89 -5.76 6.77
CA MET A 275 17.74 -5.98 8.23
C MET A 275 19.01 -5.81 9.08
N SER A 276 20.18 -5.51 8.49
CA SER A 276 21.38 -5.18 9.29
C SER A 276 21.31 -3.82 9.99
N SER A 277 20.29 -3.02 9.67
CA SER A 277 19.86 -1.86 10.43
C SER A 277 18.35 -1.74 10.44
N MET A 278 17.81 -1.24 11.54
CA MET A 278 16.40 -0.92 11.70
C MET A 278 16.20 0.58 11.60
N LEU A 279 15.25 1.01 10.78
CA LEU A 279 14.83 2.40 10.68
C LEU A 279 13.74 2.68 11.71
N TYR A 280 13.97 3.68 12.55
CA TYR A 280 13.00 4.18 13.51
C TYR A 280 12.72 5.65 13.26
N VAL A 281 11.45 6.03 13.42
CA VAL A 281 11.02 7.42 13.34
C VAL A 281 10.30 7.80 14.61
N PHE A 282 10.58 9.00 15.10
CA PHE A 282 10.01 9.55 16.31
C PHE A 282 9.39 10.92 16.02
N ASP A 283 8.30 11.23 16.69
CA ASP A 283 7.70 12.56 16.68
C ASP A 283 8.47 13.54 17.59
N GLU A 284 8.01 14.79 17.63
CA GLU A 284 8.60 15.87 18.42
C GLU A 284 8.62 15.61 19.94
N ASN A 285 7.68 14.81 20.44
CA ASN A 285 7.60 14.42 21.85
C ASN A 285 8.49 13.21 22.13
N GLY A 286 9.18 12.71 21.11
CA GLY A 286 9.94 11.49 21.18
C GLY A 286 9.00 10.31 21.43
N LYS A 287 7.88 10.18 20.72
CA LYS A 287 7.12 8.93 20.62
C LYS A 287 7.39 8.26 19.28
N MET A 288 7.45 6.94 19.25
CA MET A 288 7.68 6.20 18.00
C MET A 288 6.50 6.37 17.04
N VAL A 289 6.84 6.59 15.78
CA VAL A 289 5.89 6.71 14.67
C VAL A 289 5.97 5.43 13.86
N LEU A 290 4.81 4.82 13.62
CA LEU A 290 4.71 3.62 12.80
C LEU A 290 5.12 3.94 11.35
N ILE A 291 6.05 3.15 10.83
CA ILE A 291 6.39 3.10 9.41
C ILE A 291 5.48 2.04 8.79
N GLU A 292 4.61 2.47 7.88
CA GLU A 292 3.61 1.62 7.25
C GLU A 292 4.23 0.66 6.22
N SER A 293 5.21 1.17 5.47
CA SER A 293 5.98 0.37 4.52
C SER A 293 7.41 0.88 4.42
N ASP A 294 8.34 -0.04 4.20
CA ASP A 294 9.76 0.25 3.95
C ASP A 294 10.21 -0.59 2.76
N LYS A 295 10.27 0.05 1.59
CA LYS A 295 10.68 -0.61 0.34
C LYS A 295 12.18 -0.48 0.17
N TRP A 296 12.87 -1.62 0.12
CA TRP A 296 14.32 -1.67 -0.05
C TRP A 296 14.72 -1.70 -1.53
N HIS A 297 15.72 -0.90 -1.88
CA HIS A 297 16.40 -0.88 -3.17
C HIS A 297 17.91 -1.10 -2.96
N ASP A 298 18.71 -1.02 -4.02
CA ASP A 298 20.14 -1.36 -3.98
C ASP A 298 20.94 -0.51 -2.97
N ASP A 299 20.76 0.81 -2.98
CA ASP A 299 21.50 1.77 -2.14
C ASP A 299 20.61 2.78 -1.40
N TYR A 300 19.31 2.53 -1.36
CA TYR A 300 18.35 3.31 -0.58
C TYR A 300 17.11 2.49 -0.26
N SER A 301 16.32 2.99 0.68
CA SER A 301 14.97 2.53 0.95
C SER A 301 13.99 3.69 0.95
N VAL A 302 12.71 3.39 0.74
CA VAL A 302 11.60 4.34 0.82
C VAL A 302 10.70 3.91 1.98
N ALA A 303 10.82 4.64 3.10
CA ALA A 303 9.97 4.44 4.25
C ALA A 303 8.77 5.40 4.21
N THR A 304 7.56 4.88 4.34
CA THR A 304 6.31 5.65 4.31
C THR A 304 5.66 5.67 5.68
N ILE A 305 5.32 6.86 6.16
CA ILE A 305 4.52 7.12 7.35
C ILE A 305 3.18 7.67 6.90
N ILE A 306 2.09 7.13 7.44
CA ILE A 306 0.76 7.70 7.26
C ILE A 306 0.45 8.62 8.44
N LYS A 307 0.00 9.85 8.16
CA LYS A 307 -0.19 10.88 9.18
C LYS A 307 -1.43 10.66 10.04
N ASN A 308 -2.53 10.18 9.45
CA ASN A 308 -3.76 9.81 10.16
C ASN A 308 -4.33 10.94 11.05
N GLY A 309 -4.40 12.17 10.56
CA GLY A 309 -4.90 13.32 11.32
C GLY A 309 -3.86 13.97 12.22
N ARG A 310 -2.65 13.40 12.31
CA ARG A 310 -1.56 13.97 13.10
C ARG A 310 -0.78 14.95 12.26
N ASP A 311 -0.62 16.15 12.79
CA ASP A 311 0.31 17.11 12.24
C ASP A 311 1.73 16.83 12.77
N PHE A 312 2.70 16.88 11.88
CA PHE A 312 4.10 16.65 12.20
C PHE A 312 4.91 17.87 11.76
N HIS A 313 5.37 18.64 12.74
CA HIS A 313 6.29 19.76 12.51
C HIS A 313 7.75 19.30 12.55
N LYS A 314 8.04 18.30 13.36
CA LYS A 314 9.39 17.76 13.54
C LYS A 314 9.33 16.25 13.68
N ILE A 315 10.30 15.58 13.05
CA ILE A 315 10.56 14.16 13.26
C ILE A 315 12.04 13.95 13.56
N ARG A 316 12.33 12.85 14.26
CA ARG A 316 13.69 12.35 14.41
C ARG A 316 13.77 10.97 13.79
N VAL A 317 14.72 10.79 12.89
CA VAL A 317 14.93 9.55 12.15
C VAL A 317 16.24 8.94 12.59
N GLU A 318 16.22 7.67 12.94
CA GLU A 318 17.37 6.96 13.49
C GLU A 318 17.54 5.59 12.81
N PHE A 319 18.79 5.19 12.57
CA PHE A 319 19.15 3.83 12.17
C PHE A 319 19.82 3.11 13.32
N TRP A 320 19.25 2.00 13.75
CA TRP A 320 19.73 1.22 14.89
C TRP A 320 20.32 -0.10 14.39
N SER A 321 21.37 -0.60 15.04
CA SER A 321 21.98 -1.88 14.67
C SER A 321 21.14 -3.09 15.09
N GLU A 322 20.16 -2.89 15.96
CA GLU A 322 19.31 -3.95 16.52
C GLU A 322 17.84 -3.50 16.61
N VAL A 323 16.94 -4.48 16.75
CA VAL A 323 15.49 -4.24 16.96
C VAL A 323 15.24 -3.98 18.44
N VAL A 324 14.57 -2.88 18.77
CA VAL A 324 14.13 -2.57 20.14
C VAL A 324 12.63 -2.76 20.30
N LYS A 325 12.22 -3.33 21.44
CA LYS A 325 10.83 -3.72 21.70
C LYS A 325 10.17 -2.80 22.73
N GLY A 326 9.19 -2.04 22.28
CA GLY A 326 8.30 -1.26 23.16
C GLY A 326 8.89 0.02 23.73
N ASP A 327 8.04 0.80 24.39
CA ASP A 327 8.36 2.15 24.87
C ASP A 327 9.29 2.15 26.10
N GLU A 328 9.26 1.11 26.95
CA GLU A 328 10.07 1.03 28.18
C GLU A 328 11.55 0.70 27.92
N GLU A 329 11.86 -0.16 26.94
CA GLU A 329 13.26 -0.48 26.58
C GLU A 329 14.00 0.74 26.02
N ARG A 330 13.27 1.69 25.42
CA ARG A 330 13.82 2.93 24.85
C ARG A 330 14.54 3.82 25.85
N ALA A 331 14.03 3.93 27.08
CA ALA A 331 14.66 4.77 28.11
C ALA A 331 16.07 4.30 28.47
N ASN A 332 16.40 3.04 28.13
CA ASN A 332 17.67 2.38 28.43
C ASN A 332 18.45 1.99 27.16
N VAL A 333 18.12 2.56 25.99
CA VAL A 333 18.86 2.30 24.74
C VAL A 333 20.26 2.89 24.84
N ASP A 334 21.26 2.03 24.68
CA ASP A 334 22.66 2.45 24.62
C ASP A 334 22.89 3.31 23.36
N LYS A 335 23.62 4.43 23.50
CA LYS A 335 23.96 5.26 22.34
C LYS A 335 24.80 4.50 21.33
N ASP A 336 25.49 3.45 21.77
CA ASP A 336 26.36 2.63 20.94
C ASP A 336 25.59 1.80 19.89
N ILE A 337 24.27 1.59 20.04
CA ILE A 337 23.45 0.91 19.02
C ILE A 337 22.89 1.87 17.94
N ILE A 338 22.97 3.19 18.16
CA ILE A 338 22.47 4.19 17.22
C ILE A 338 23.58 4.49 16.19
N MET A 339 23.40 4.02 14.96
CA MET A 339 24.37 4.19 13.87
C MET A 339 24.23 5.54 13.15
N TYR A 340 23.04 6.12 13.17
CA TYR A 340 22.71 7.40 12.56
C TYR A 340 21.50 8.00 13.28
N SER A 341 21.49 9.31 13.48
CA SER A 341 20.34 10.04 14.03
C SER A 341 20.30 11.44 13.45
N LYS A 342 19.12 11.85 12.97
CA LYS A 342 18.87 13.19 12.45
C LYS A 342 17.53 13.70 12.89
N GLU A 343 17.52 14.91 13.45
CA GLU A 343 16.31 15.69 13.66
C GLU A 343 16.00 16.53 12.43
N ILE A 344 14.74 16.53 12.01
CA ILE A 344 14.29 17.13 10.76
C ILE A 344 13.06 17.98 11.04
N ASN A 345 13.12 19.25 10.64
CA ASN A 345 11.98 20.16 10.66
C ASN A 345 11.24 20.03 9.32
N LEU A 346 9.96 19.69 9.39
CA LEU A 346 9.07 19.48 8.24
C LEU A 346 8.43 20.79 7.75
N ASP A 347 8.51 21.86 8.54
CA ASP A 347 8.02 23.20 8.23
C ASP A 347 9.02 24.06 7.43
N ASN A 348 10.29 23.65 7.35
CA ASN A 348 11.37 24.34 6.63
C ASN A 348 11.33 24.24 5.10
#